data_AF-A0A4R8GME7-F1
#
_entry.id   AF-A0A4R8GME7-F1
#
_cell.length_a   1.000
_cell.length_b   1.000
_cell.length_c   1.000
_cell.angle_alpha   90.00
_cell.angle_beta   90.00
_cell.angle_gamma   90.00
#
_symmetry.space_group_name_H-M   'P 1'
#
loop_
_entity.id
_entity.type
_entity.pdbx_description
1 polymer ?
#
loop_
_entity_poly.entity_id
_entity_poly.type
_entity_poly.pdbx_seq_one_letter_code
_entity_poly.pdbx_strand_id
1 'polypeptide(L)'
;MSEIKKSLLAVLSLGLIFGVIYFLASRAAGPVKPVIPDVSLEKGICERVSEQFGEDCQGILMFDPHSRLVFAETNSGIIPVLTNQEFTEFKKFIYPMMDFQGFSEEKGDRGAIDWRADNKSEKDFAIIYGFAEDDAKTIVINSEGNIQPSRFFVRDNLWVWYAVFEKDEIKLPVEVTVYDAEGHIIKGNE
;
A
#
# COMPACT_ATOMS: atom_id res chain seq x y z
N MET A 1 62.12 33.54 14.27
CA MET A 1 61.26 32.59 15.01
C MET A 1 61.98 31.24 15.01
N SER A 2 62.49 30.80 16.17
CA SER A 2 63.44 29.69 16.34
C SER A 2 62.96 28.38 15.68
N GLU A 3 63.86 27.66 15.01
CA GLU A 3 63.65 26.35 14.37
C GLU A 3 62.95 25.33 15.29
N ILE A 4 63.18 25.44 16.60
CA ILE A 4 62.55 24.60 17.64
C ILE A 4 61.03 24.81 17.68
N LYS A 5 60.53 26.04 17.46
CA LYS A 5 59.09 26.33 17.45
C LYS A 5 58.39 25.71 16.23
N LYS A 6 59.06 25.65 15.07
CA LYS A 6 58.52 25.03 13.86
C LYS A 6 58.43 23.51 14.01
N SER A 7 59.45 22.90 14.60
CA SER A 7 59.49 21.45 14.87
C SER A 7 58.40 21.02 15.87
N LEU A 8 58.19 21.79 16.94
CA LEU A 8 57.14 21.51 17.93
C LEU A 8 55.73 21.61 17.32
N LEU A 9 55.48 22.61 16.48
CA LEU A 9 54.22 22.78 15.75
C LEU A 9 53.95 21.63 14.76
N ALA A 10 55.00 21.12 14.10
CA ALA A 10 54.89 20.00 13.16
C ALA A 10 54.58 18.66 13.87
N VAL A 11 55.12 18.44 15.07
CA VAL A 11 54.84 17.22 15.85
C VAL A 11 53.41 17.25 16.41
N LEU A 12 52.95 18.42 16.87
CA LEU A 12 51.58 18.60 17.35
C LEU A 12 50.54 18.39 16.24
N SER A 13 50.81 18.88 15.02
CA SER A 13 49.90 18.68 13.88
C SER A 13 49.86 17.22 13.42
N LEU A 14 50.97 16.51 13.43
CA LEU A 14 50.98 15.07 13.13
C LEU A 14 50.13 14.28 14.14
N GLY A 15 50.29 14.54 15.44
CA GLY A 15 49.51 13.88 16.49
C GLY A 15 48.00 14.09 16.33
N LEU A 16 47.60 15.30 15.92
CA LEU A 16 46.20 15.64 15.66
C LEU A 16 45.64 14.88 14.46
N ILE A 17 46.41 14.76 13.38
CA ILE A 17 46.02 14.00 12.18
C ILE A 17 45.84 12.52 12.52
N PHE A 18 46.78 11.91 13.24
CA PHE A 18 46.66 10.52 13.67
C PHE A 18 45.47 10.30 14.62
N GLY A 19 45.21 11.25 15.53
CA GLY A 19 44.04 11.20 16.41
C GLY A 19 42.71 11.25 15.63
N VAL A 20 42.61 12.12 14.62
CA VAL A 20 41.42 12.23 13.76
C VAL A 20 41.22 10.97 12.93
N ILE A 21 42.28 10.41 12.33
CA ILE A 21 42.20 9.16 11.55
C ILE A 21 41.77 8.00 12.45
N TYR A 22 42.33 7.87 13.65
CA TYR A 22 41.94 6.83 14.61
C TYR A 22 40.49 6.97 15.05
N PHE A 23 40.03 8.20 15.29
CA PHE A 23 38.64 8.47 15.66
C PHE A 23 37.65 8.18 14.52
N LEU A 24 38.03 8.49 13.28
CA LEU A 24 37.23 8.14 12.09
C LEU A 24 37.20 6.64 11.84
N ALA A 25 38.34 5.95 12.01
CA ALA A 25 38.42 4.49 11.84
C ALA A 25 37.65 3.73 12.94
N SER A 26 37.66 4.22 14.18
CA SER A 26 36.89 3.63 15.29
C SER A 26 35.40 3.96 15.24
N ARG A 27 34.99 4.99 14.48
CA ARG A 27 33.60 5.31 14.17
C ARG A 27 33.05 4.60 12.94
N ALA A 28 33.86 3.79 12.25
CA ALA A 28 33.33 2.88 11.24
C ALA A 28 32.44 1.86 11.96
N ALA A 29 31.16 2.22 12.12
CA ALA A 29 30.13 1.30 12.54
C ALA A 29 30.25 0.09 11.62
N GLY A 30 30.50 -1.09 12.22
CA GLY A 30 30.54 -2.33 11.47
C GLY A 30 29.26 -2.47 10.64
N PRO A 31 29.29 -3.26 9.55
CA PRO A 31 28.12 -3.44 8.70
C PRO A 31 26.95 -3.84 9.60
N VAL A 32 25.92 -2.97 9.66
CA VAL A 32 24.66 -3.27 10.33
C VAL A 32 24.15 -4.52 9.63
N LYS A 33 24.21 -5.66 10.33
CA LYS A 33 23.67 -6.89 9.79
C LYS A 33 22.18 -6.63 9.53
N PRO A 34 21.67 -6.93 8.32
CA PRO A 34 20.24 -6.83 8.08
C PRO A 34 19.53 -7.68 9.13
N VAL A 35 18.73 -7.02 9.96
CA VAL A 35 17.84 -7.70 10.91
C VAL A 35 16.76 -8.31 10.04
N ILE A 36 16.86 -9.60 9.78
CA ILE A 36 15.81 -10.36 9.12
C ILE A 36 14.69 -10.48 10.17
N PRO A 37 13.47 -9.97 9.90
CA PRO A 37 12.36 -10.16 10.80
C PRO A 37 12.12 -11.67 11.01
N ASP A 38 11.92 -12.10 12.25
CA ASP A 38 11.61 -13.50 12.58
C ASP A 38 10.25 -13.95 12.01
N VAL A 39 9.42 -12.99 11.56
CA VAL A 39 8.08 -13.19 11.03
C VAL A 39 7.99 -12.60 9.63
N SER A 40 7.46 -13.33 8.66
CA SER A 40 7.23 -12.81 7.31
C SER A 40 6.25 -11.64 7.34
N LEU A 41 6.38 -10.68 6.40
CA LEU A 41 5.44 -9.55 6.29
C LEU A 41 3.99 -10.04 6.18
N GLU A 42 3.73 -11.06 5.35
CA GLU A 42 2.41 -11.66 5.18
C GLU A 42 1.81 -12.11 6.51
N LYS A 43 2.60 -12.84 7.31
CA LYS A 43 2.17 -13.32 8.62
C LYS A 43 1.93 -12.15 9.57
N GLY A 44 2.81 -11.14 9.58
CA GLY A 44 2.64 -9.95 10.39
C GLY A 44 1.38 -9.14 10.02
N ILE A 45 1.09 -8.98 8.72
CA ILE A 45 -0.15 -8.34 8.26
C ILE A 45 -1.36 -9.15 8.70
N CYS A 46 -1.35 -10.46 8.49
CA CYS A 46 -2.47 -11.32 8.86
C CYS A 46 -2.73 -11.37 10.37
N GLU A 47 -1.69 -11.39 11.20
CA GLU A 47 -1.82 -11.28 12.65
C GLU A 47 -2.50 -9.96 13.03
N ARG A 48 -2.08 -8.84 12.44
CA ARG A 48 -2.68 -7.52 12.68
C ARG A 48 -4.12 -7.41 12.23
N VAL A 49 -4.45 -7.97 11.06
CA VAL A 49 -5.83 -8.04 10.56
C VAL A 49 -6.69 -8.80 11.57
N SER A 50 -6.20 -9.95 12.01
CA SER A 50 -6.96 -10.81 12.92
C SER A 50 -7.15 -10.18 14.30
N GLU A 51 -6.11 -9.52 14.82
CA GLU A 51 -6.19 -8.74 16.07
C GLU A 51 -7.22 -7.61 16.01
N GLN A 52 -7.26 -6.87 14.90
CA GLN A 52 -8.08 -5.65 14.80
C GLN A 52 -9.55 -5.94 14.48
N PHE A 53 -9.81 -6.88 13.58
CA PHE A 53 -11.17 -7.15 13.09
C PHE A 53 -11.80 -8.37 13.77
N GLY A 54 -11.05 -9.11 14.59
CA GLY A 54 -11.56 -10.28 15.32
C GLY A 54 -11.85 -11.48 14.40
N GLU A 55 -11.25 -11.50 13.21
CA GLU A 55 -11.48 -12.50 12.17
C GLU A 55 -10.17 -13.10 11.67
N ASP A 56 -10.15 -14.41 11.41
CA ASP A 56 -8.96 -15.05 10.87
C ASP A 56 -8.64 -14.53 9.46
N CYS A 57 -7.46 -13.93 9.32
CA CYS A 57 -6.87 -13.64 8.01
C CYS A 57 -6.62 -14.97 7.27
N GLN A 58 -7.26 -15.13 6.12
CA GLN A 58 -7.13 -16.31 5.28
C GLN A 58 -5.84 -16.28 4.45
N GLY A 59 -5.38 -15.07 4.11
CA GLY A 59 -4.12 -14.88 3.40
C GLY A 59 -4.03 -13.54 2.69
N ILE A 60 -2.95 -13.36 1.94
CA ILE A 60 -2.75 -12.19 1.08
C ILE A 60 -3.12 -12.55 -0.36
N LEU A 61 -3.99 -11.75 -0.96
CA LEU A 61 -4.51 -11.95 -2.32
C LEU A 61 -3.64 -11.30 -3.39
N MET A 62 -3.15 -10.09 -3.11
CA MET A 62 -2.44 -9.29 -4.10
C MET A 62 -1.46 -8.33 -3.42
N PHE A 63 -0.29 -8.16 -4.05
CA PHE A 63 0.67 -7.11 -3.77
C PHE A 63 0.76 -6.17 -4.97
N ASP A 64 0.53 -4.88 -4.75
CA ASP A 64 0.74 -3.85 -5.76
C ASP A 64 1.99 -3.03 -5.42
N PRO A 65 3.15 -3.32 -6.05
CA PRO A 65 4.41 -2.65 -5.79
C PRO A 65 4.38 -1.15 -6.07
N HIS A 66 3.54 -0.71 -7.03
CA HIS A 66 3.49 0.68 -7.44
C HIS A 66 2.79 1.55 -6.41
N SER A 67 1.68 1.05 -5.87
CA SER A 67 0.88 1.78 -4.90
C SER A 67 1.22 1.48 -3.44
N ARG A 68 2.11 0.50 -3.19
CA ARG A 68 2.45 0.01 -1.82
C ARG A 68 1.24 -0.59 -1.11
N LEU A 69 0.36 -1.22 -1.88
CA LEU A 69 -0.85 -1.84 -1.37
C LEU A 69 -0.72 -3.36 -1.30
N VAL A 70 -1.35 -3.90 -0.27
CA VAL A 70 -1.57 -5.31 -0.05
C VAL A 70 -3.05 -5.53 0.20
N PHE A 71 -3.65 -6.54 -0.43
CA PHE A 71 -5.03 -6.92 -0.17
C PHE A 71 -5.05 -8.20 0.65
N ALA A 72 -5.52 -8.12 1.90
CA ALA A 72 -5.69 -9.26 2.79
C ALA A 72 -7.13 -9.76 2.74
N GLU A 73 -7.30 -11.08 2.71
CA GLU A 73 -8.60 -11.73 2.80
C GLU A 73 -8.90 -12.16 4.24
N THR A 74 -10.12 -11.94 4.69
CA THR A 74 -10.70 -12.53 5.89
C THR A 74 -11.95 -13.33 5.53
N ASN A 75 -12.54 -14.00 6.52
CA ASN A 75 -13.82 -14.70 6.32
C ASN A 75 -14.95 -13.75 5.88
N SER A 76 -14.96 -12.51 6.37
CA SER A 76 -16.01 -11.58 6.01
C SER A 76 -15.73 -10.83 4.71
N GLY A 77 -14.49 -10.74 4.20
CA GLY A 77 -14.22 -9.86 3.06
C GLY A 77 -12.76 -9.59 2.75
N ILE A 78 -12.51 -8.43 2.12
CA ILE A 78 -11.18 -7.99 1.68
C ILE A 78 -10.84 -6.64 2.31
N ILE A 79 -9.61 -6.55 2.83
CA ILE A 79 -9.06 -5.39 3.52
C ILE A 79 -7.82 -4.90 2.77
N PRO A 80 -7.83 -3.68 2.22
CA PRO A 80 -6.63 -3.06 1.69
C PRO A 80 -5.72 -2.57 2.83
N VAL A 81 -4.43 -2.77 2.63
CA VAL A 81 -3.36 -2.54 3.58
C VAL A 81 -2.26 -1.74 2.90
N LEU A 82 -1.90 -0.61 3.49
CA LEU A 82 -0.78 0.21 3.02
C LEU A 82 0.52 -0.24 3.68
N THR A 83 1.60 -0.35 2.90
CA THR A 83 2.94 -0.74 3.34
C THR A 83 3.98 0.34 3.08
N ASN A 84 5.21 0.12 3.56
CA ASN A 84 6.36 0.89 3.09
C ASN A 84 6.75 0.53 1.64
N GLN A 85 7.65 1.33 1.05
CA GLN A 85 8.16 1.13 -0.32
C GLN A 85 8.82 -0.24 -0.54
N GLU A 86 9.43 -0.79 0.52
CA GLU A 86 10.19 -2.04 0.43
C GLU A 86 9.33 -3.28 0.72
N PHE A 87 8.05 -3.13 1.06
CA PHE A 87 7.18 -4.23 1.49
C PHE A 87 7.82 -5.05 2.62
N THR A 88 8.35 -4.35 3.61
CA THR A 88 8.92 -4.93 4.82
C THR A 88 8.15 -4.51 6.07
N GLU A 89 7.33 -3.47 5.97
CA GLU A 89 6.55 -2.93 7.08
C GLU A 89 5.11 -2.61 6.68
N PHE A 90 4.18 -3.05 7.52
CA PHE A 90 2.81 -2.53 7.54
C PHE A 90 2.80 -1.07 7.99
N LYS A 91 2.04 -0.22 7.30
CA LYS A 91 1.79 1.17 7.70
C LYS A 91 0.39 1.36 8.27
N LYS A 92 -0.65 0.92 7.55
CA LYS A 92 -2.03 1.20 7.93
C LYS A 92 -3.06 0.29 7.24
N PHE A 93 -4.19 0.06 7.90
CA PHE A 93 -5.41 -0.48 7.29
C PHE A 93 -6.24 0.63 6.65
N ILE A 94 -6.85 0.33 5.52
CA ILE A 94 -7.76 1.23 4.81
C ILE A 94 -9.19 0.77 5.11
N TYR A 95 -10.05 1.68 5.61
CA TYR A 95 -11.41 1.39 6.05
C TYR A 95 -12.41 2.21 5.22
N PRO A 96 -13.60 1.68 4.86
CA PRO A 96 -14.23 0.44 5.30
C PRO A 96 -13.82 -0.82 4.55
N MET A 97 -13.60 -1.91 5.27
CA MET A 97 -13.49 -3.26 4.70
C MET A 97 -14.65 -3.53 3.72
N MET A 98 -14.34 -4.23 2.63
CA MET A 98 -15.35 -4.71 1.69
C MET A 98 -15.78 -6.11 2.10
N ASP A 99 -16.97 -6.25 2.69
CA ASP A 99 -17.49 -7.55 3.09
C ASP A 99 -18.21 -8.28 1.93
N PHE A 100 -18.01 -9.60 1.85
CA PHE A 100 -18.59 -10.45 0.84
C PHE A 100 -20.11 -10.58 0.99
N GLN A 101 -20.63 -10.49 2.21
CA GLN A 101 -22.04 -10.69 2.50
C GLN A 101 -22.89 -9.56 1.90
N GLY A 102 -22.56 -8.30 2.20
CA GLY A 102 -23.20 -7.12 1.64
C GLY A 102 -23.15 -7.11 0.12
N PHE A 103 -22.02 -7.53 -0.46
CA PHE A 103 -21.97 -7.75 -1.90
C PHE A 103 -22.94 -8.86 -2.34
N SER A 104 -22.97 -10.03 -1.71
CA SER A 104 -23.85 -11.13 -2.14
C SER A 104 -25.34 -10.83 -2.00
N GLU A 105 -25.75 -10.17 -0.92
CA GLU A 105 -27.15 -9.98 -0.52
C GLU A 105 -27.82 -8.81 -1.26
N GLU A 106 -27.06 -7.78 -1.63
CA GLU A 106 -27.61 -6.56 -2.24
C GLU A 106 -27.61 -6.56 -3.78
N LYS A 107 -27.39 -7.73 -4.43
CA LYS A 107 -27.29 -7.86 -5.91
C LYS A 107 -28.38 -7.12 -6.68
N GLY A 108 -29.62 -7.13 -6.19
CA GLY A 108 -30.76 -6.50 -6.85
C GLY A 108 -30.72 -4.97 -6.87
N ASP A 109 -30.31 -4.33 -5.76
CA ASP A 109 -30.40 -2.88 -5.58
C ASP A 109 -29.07 -2.16 -5.88
N ARG A 110 -27.93 -2.84 -5.74
CA ARG A 110 -26.58 -2.26 -5.96
C ARG A 110 -26.15 -2.20 -7.43
N GLY A 111 -26.74 -3.03 -8.29
CA GLY A 111 -26.33 -3.24 -9.68
C GLY A 111 -24.98 -3.99 -9.82
N ALA A 112 -24.32 -3.85 -10.97
CA ALA A 112 -23.14 -4.67 -11.34
C ALA A 112 -21.90 -4.53 -10.43
N ILE A 113 -21.84 -3.50 -9.56
CA ILE A 113 -20.64 -3.23 -8.75
C ILE A 113 -20.98 -2.53 -7.43
N ASP A 114 -20.22 -2.86 -6.38
CA ASP A 114 -20.13 -2.12 -5.10
C ASP A 114 -18.72 -1.54 -4.90
N TRP A 115 -18.62 -0.30 -4.42
CA TRP A 115 -17.35 0.42 -4.25
C TRP A 115 -17.28 1.20 -2.95
N ARG A 116 -16.07 1.35 -2.44
CA ARG A 116 -15.68 2.23 -1.34
C ARG A 116 -14.64 3.22 -1.81
N ALA A 117 -14.66 4.37 -1.15
CA ALA A 117 -13.74 5.46 -1.32
C ALA A 117 -13.16 5.79 0.05
N ASP A 118 -11.83 5.79 0.18
CA ASP A 118 -11.15 6.28 1.38
C ASP A 118 -10.18 7.41 1.01
N ASN A 119 -10.43 8.59 1.59
CA ASN A 119 -9.64 9.81 1.43
C ASN A 119 -8.69 10.02 2.62
N LYS A 120 -8.76 9.17 3.66
CA LYS A 120 -8.07 9.39 4.94
C LYS A 120 -6.94 8.40 5.19
N SER A 121 -6.56 7.62 4.19
CA SER A 121 -5.50 6.62 4.29
C SER A 121 -4.16 7.25 4.70
N GLU A 122 -3.65 8.24 3.95
CA GLU A 122 -2.44 9.00 4.25
C GLU A 122 -2.48 10.34 3.49
N LYS A 123 -1.68 11.34 3.89
CA LYS A 123 -1.51 12.55 3.08
C LYS A 123 -1.00 12.16 1.69
N ASP A 124 -1.56 12.77 0.66
CA ASP A 124 -1.27 12.49 -0.74
C ASP A 124 -1.60 11.04 -1.16
N PHE A 125 -2.51 10.35 -0.46
CA PHE A 125 -2.95 9.00 -0.83
C PHE A 125 -4.46 8.81 -0.62
N ALA A 126 -5.17 8.64 -1.73
CA ALA A 126 -6.57 8.23 -1.76
C ALA A 126 -6.74 6.96 -2.60
N ILE A 127 -7.75 6.17 -2.26
CA ILE A 127 -8.06 4.91 -2.96
C ILE A 127 -9.55 4.77 -3.20
N ILE A 128 -9.89 4.29 -4.40
CA ILE A 128 -11.20 3.76 -4.75
C ILE A 128 -11.03 2.26 -4.95
N TYR A 129 -11.87 1.44 -4.34
CA TYR A 129 -11.83 -0.01 -4.54
C TYR A 129 -13.20 -0.62 -4.37
N GLY A 130 -13.44 -1.77 -5.00
CA GLY A 130 -14.76 -2.35 -5.07
C GLY A 130 -14.76 -3.78 -5.60
N PHE A 131 -15.94 -4.40 -5.55
CA PHE A 131 -16.20 -5.74 -6.07
C PHE A 131 -17.11 -5.66 -7.28
N ALA A 132 -16.71 -6.33 -8.35
CA ALA A 132 -17.55 -6.56 -9.51
C ALA A 132 -17.63 -8.05 -9.84
N GLU A 133 -18.73 -8.48 -10.43
CA GLU A 133 -18.80 -9.84 -10.99
C GLU A 133 -18.15 -9.87 -12.38
N ASP A 134 -18.06 -11.07 -12.95
CA ASP A 134 -17.39 -11.28 -14.22
C ASP A 134 -18.15 -10.67 -15.43
N ASP A 135 -19.39 -10.21 -15.25
CA ASP A 135 -20.11 -9.45 -16.27
C ASP A 135 -19.47 -8.08 -16.53
N ALA A 136 -18.89 -7.45 -15.50
CA ALA A 136 -18.10 -6.24 -15.63
C ALA A 136 -16.72 -6.55 -16.21
N LYS A 137 -16.54 -6.27 -17.51
CA LYS A 137 -15.25 -6.49 -18.20
C LYS A 137 -14.35 -5.26 -18.16
N THR A 138 -14.94 -4.07 -18.20
CA THR A 138 -14.20 -2.80 -18.09
C THR A 138 -14.95 -1.85 -17.19
N ILE A 139 -14.23 -1.15 -16.32
CA ILE A 139 -14.74 -0.03 -15.53
C ILE A 139 -13.95 1.22 -15.85
N VAL A 140 -14.64 2.35 -15.92
CA VAL A 140 -14.07 3.68 -16.04
C VAL A 140 -14.56 4.53 -14.87
N ILE A 141 -13.63 5.15 -14.13
CA ILE A 141 -13.92 6.11 -13.06
C ILE A 141 -13.98 7.51 -13.70
N ASN A 142 -15.19 7.98 -14.00
CA ASN A 142 -15.44 9.23 -14.71
C ASN A 142 -15.10 10.44 -13.84
N SER A 143 -15.44 10.40 -12.54
CA SER A 143 -15.20 11.51 -11.61
C SER A 143 -13.71 11.85 -11.46
N GLU A 144 -12.83 10.90 -11.80
CA GLU A 144 -11.38 11.01 -11.71
C GLU A 144 -10.67 11.14 -13.06
N GLY A 145 -11.36 11.64 -14.09
CA GLY A 145 -10.74 11.89 -15.40
C GLY A 145 -10.67 10.65 -16.28
N ASN A 146 -11.70 9.80 -16.20
CA ASN A 146 -11.87 8.59 -17.00
C ASN A 146 -10.75 7.57 -16.81
N ILE A 147 -10.37 7.34 -15.54
CA ILE A 147 -9.31 6.40 -15.19
C ILE A 147 -9.86 4.97 -15.20
N GLN A 148 -9.10 4.05 -15.81
CA GLN A 148 -9.39 2.63 -15.75
C GLN A 148 -8.72 2.03 -14.50
N PRO A 149 -9.47 1.44 -13.56
CA PRO A 149 -8.90 0.81 -12.37
C PRO A 149 -8.16 -0.48 -12.72
N SER A 150 -7.22 -0.85 -11.86
CA SER A 150 -6.60 -2.18 -11.85
C SER A 150 -7.57 -3.20 -11.28
N ARG A 151 -7.38 -4.48 -11.60
CA ARG A 151 -8.22 -5.56 -11.06
C ARG A 151 -7.44 -6.84 -10.83
N PHE A 152 -7.92 -7.65 -9.90
CA PHE A 152 -7.46 -9.01 -9.69
C PHE A 152 -8.62 -9.94 -9.33
N PHE A 153 -8.47 -11.21 -9.67
CA PHE A 153 -9.48 -12.24 -9.43
C PHE A 153 -9.39 -12.74 -7.98
N VAL A 154 -10.55 -12.99 -7.36
CA VAL A 154 -10.63 -13.55 -6.00
C VAL A 154 -11.14 -14.99 -6.07
N ARG A 155 -12.46 -15.19 -6.25
CA ARG A 155 -13.14 -16.49 -6.36
C ARG A 155 -14.54 -16.32 -6.94
N ASP A 156 -15.18 -17.40 -7.40
CA ASP A 156 -16.62 -17.41 -7.74
C ASP A 156 -17.09 -16.25 -8.64
N ASN A 157 -16.29 -15.94 -9.68
CA ASN A 157 -16.52 -14.82 -10.61
C ASN A 157 -16.42 -13.42 -9.98
N LEU A 158 -15.91 -13.30 -8.75
CA LEU A 158 -15.65 -12.06 -8.05
C LEU A 158 -14.29 -11.48 -8.43
N TRP A 159 -14.31 -10.22 -8.82
CA TRP A 159 -13.13 -9.42 -9.09
C TRP A 159 -13.05 -8.25 -8.11
N VAL A 160 -11.87 -8.01 -7.55
CA VAL A 160 -11.56 -6.74 -6.91
C VAL A 160 -11.10 -5.78 -7.98
N TRP A 161 -11.66 -4.58 -7.98
CA TRP A 161 -11.22 -3.45 -8.78
C TRP A 161 -10.73 -2.36 -7.86
N TYR A 162 -9.64 -1.67 -8.23
CA TYR A 162 -9.09 -0.60 -7.41
C TYR A 162 -8.30 0.43 -8.22
N ALA A 163 -8.27 1.67 -7.75
CA ALA A 163 -7.49 2.77 -8.28
C ALA A 163 -6.91 3.59 -7.12
N VAL A 164 -5.65 3.98 -7.25
CA VAL A 164 -4.92 4.75 -6.25
C VAL A 164 -4.54 6.10 -6.84
N PHE A 165 -4.64 7.15 -6.02
CA PHE A 165 -4.42 8.52 -6.43
C PHE A 165 -3.42 9.19 -5.49
N GLU A 166 -2.42 9.85 -6.07
CA GLU A 166 -1.44 10.69 -5.35
C GLU A 166 -2.05 12.05 -4.99
N LYS A 167 -3.08 12.05 -4.14
CA LYS A 167 -3.78 13.25 -3.67
C LYS A 167 -4.54 12.98 -2.39
N ASP A 168 -4.86 14.04 -1.66
CA ASP A 168 -5.58 13.97 -0.38
C ASP A 168 -7.06 13.56 -0.54
N GLU A 169 -7.72 13.97 -1.63
CA GLU A 169 -9.17 13.78 -1.77
C GLU A 169 -9.57 13.36 -3.19
N ILE A 170 -10.46 12.38 -3.28
CA ILE A 170 -11.19 12.02 -4.50
C ILE A 170 -12.54 12.73 -4.58
N LYS A 171 -13.03 12.92 -5.80
CA LYS A 171 -14.33 13.53 -6.08
C LYS A 171 -15.43 12.53 -5.74
N LEU A 172 -16.32 12.97 -4.84
CA LEU A 172 -17.50 12.22 -4.41
C LEU A 172 -18.78 12.91 -4.95
N PRO A 173 -19.82 12.14 -5.32
CA PRO A 173 -19.84 10.68 -5.39
C PRO A 173 -18.90 10.14 -6.48
N VAL A 174 -18.46 8.90 -6.32
CA VAL A 174 -17.63 8.24 -7.35
C VAL A 174 -18.53 7.90 -8.54
N GLU A 175 -18.28 8.52 -9.68
CA GLU A 175 -19.02 8.27 -10.92
C GLU A 175 -18.28 7.22 -11.73
N VAL A 176 -18.95 6.10 -12.05
CA VAL A 176 -18.35 4.99 -12.81
C VAL A 176 -19.22 4.60 -14.01
N THR A 177 -18.56 4.19 -15.10
CA THR A 177 -19.18 3.47 -16.22
C THR A 177 -18.62 2.06 -16.30
N VAL A 178 -19.47 1.09 -16.57
CA VAL A 178 -19.20 -0.34 -16.54
C VAL A 178 -19.61 -0.92 -17.88
N TYR A 179 -18.70 -1.68 -18.47
CA TYR A 179 -18.88 -2.27 -19.78
C TYR A 179 -18.79 -3.79 -19.73
N ASP A 180 -19.64 -4.44 -20.51
CA ASP A 180 -19.56 -5.88 -20.78
C ASP A 180 -18.45 -6.23 -21.78
N ALA A 181 -18.40 -7.50 -22.22
CA ALA A 181 -17.39 -8.00 -23.15
C ALA A 181 -17.53 -7.44 -24.56
N GLU A 182 -18.74 -7.08 -24.94
CA GLU A 182 -19.11 -6.48 -26.22
C GLU A 182 -18.90 -4.96 -26.23
N GLY A 183 -18.62 -4.37 -25.07
CA GLY A 183 -18.44 -2.94 -24.90
C GLY A 183 -19.74 -2.17 -24.71
N HIS A 184 -20.85 -2.84 -24.41
CA HIS A 184 -22.09 -2.17 -24.01
C HIS A 184 -22.03 -1.76 -22.54
N ILE A 185 -22.71 -0.66 -22.23
CA ILE A 185 -22.82 -0.16 -20.87
C ILE A 185 -23.83 -1.02 -20.11
N ILE A 186 -23.38 -1.66 -19.03
CA ILE A 186 -24.25 -2.42 -18.11
C ILE A 186 -24.56 -1.64 -16.82
N LYS A 187 -23.78 -0.60 -16.51
CA LYS A 187 -24.03 0.37 -15.42
C LYS A 187 -23.25 1.66 -15.71
N GLY A 188 -23.83 2.82 -15.43
CA GLY A 188 -23.21 4.13 -15.62
C GLY A 188 -23.84 4.95 -16.74
N ASN A 189 -23.76 6.28 -16.61
CA ASN A 189 -24.43 7.28 -17.45
C ASN A 189 -25.93 7.01 -17.71
N GLU A 190 -26.75 7.45 -16.76
CA GLU A 190 -27.81 8.41 -17.11
C GLU A 190 -27.21 9.82 -17.14
#